data_AF-A0A6V7IKE3-F1
#
_entry.id   AF-A0A6V7IKE3-F1
#
_cell.length_a   1.000
_cell.length_b   1.000
_cell.length_c   1.000
_cell.angle_alpha   90.00
_cell.angle_beta   90.00
_cell.angle_gamma   90.00
#
_symmetry.space_group_name_H-M   'P 1'
#
loop_
_entity.id
_entity.type
_entity.pdbx_description
1 polymer ?
#
loop_
_entity_poly.entity_id
_entity_poly.type
_entity_poly.pdbx_seq_one_letter_code
_entity_poly.pdbx_strand_id
1 'polypeptide(L)'
;KRGIEKPPFDLPDFIKRTGITEMRASLQERDESKTLKAKMRERARPKLGKIDIDYQKLHDAFFKWQTKPRMTIHGDLYYEGKEFETRLKEKKPGELSDELRTALGMPIGPNCHKVPPPWLIAMQ
;
A
#
# COMPACT_ATOMS: atom_id res chain seq x y z
N LYS A 1 -13.72 1.07 17.46
CA LYS A 1 -14.41 1.58 16.26
C LYS A 1 -15.46 0.60 15.74
N ARG A 2 -16.73 0.77 16.13
CA ARG A 2 -17.84 -0.01 15.56
C ARG A 2 -18.18 0.55 14.17
N GLY A 3 -18.46 -0.31 13.20
CA GLY A 3 -18.91 0.09 11.85
C GLY A 3 -17.82 0.54 10.88
N ILE A 4 -16.54 0.53 11.28
CA ILE A 4 -15.42 0.80 10.40
C ILE A 4 -14.65 -0.49 10.19
N GLU A 5 -14.63 -1.00 8.96
CA GLU A 5 -13.81 -2.14 8.58
C GLU A 5 -12.37 -1.68 8.36
N LYS A 6 -11.43 -2.28 9.10
CA LYS A 6 -10.01 -1.98 8.94
C LYS A 6 -9.46 -2.85 7.79
N PRO A 7 -8.74 -2.28 6.81
CA PRO A 7 -8.13 -3.09 5.78
C PRO A 7 -7.15 -4.11 6.38
N PRO A 8 -6.89 -5.23 5.68
CA PRO A 8 -5.89 -6.20 6.08
C PRO A 8 -4.50 -5.55 6.15
N PHE A 9 -3.58 -6.21 6.84
CA PHE A 9 -2.22 -5.71 6.97
C PHE A 9 -1.54 -5.64 5.60
N ASP A 10 -0.98 -4.46 5.29
CA ASP A 10 -0.26 -4.25 4.05
C ASP A 10 1.25 -4.43 4.27
N LEU A 11 1.84 -5.37 3.53
CA LEU A 11 3.26 -5.69 3.66
C LEU A 11 4.14 -4.55 3.09
N PRO A 12 5.30 -4.27 3.71
CA PRO A 12 6.27 -3.34 3.12
C PRO A 12 6.67 -3.74 1.70
N ASP A 13 6.89 -2.76 0.83
CA ASP A 13 7.12 -2.98 -0.60
C ASP A 13 8.30 -3.90 -0.91
N PHE A 14 9.40 -3.78 -0.14
CA PHE A 14 10.58 -4.64 -0.33
C PHE A 14 10.28 -6.11 0.00
N ILE A 15 9.32 -6.39 0.90
CA ILE A 15 8.85 -7.75 1.17
C ILE A 15 7.85 -8.20 0.10
N LYS A 16 6.93 -7.34 -0.33
CA LYS A 16 5.98 -7.66 -1.42
C LYS A 16 6.70 -8.07 -2.70
N ARG A 17 7.79 -7.38 -3.06
CA ARG A 17 8.63 -7.69 -4.23
C ARG A 17 9.25 -9.09 -4.22
N THR A 18 9.31 -9.76 -3.07
CA THR A 18 9.69 -11.18 -3.03
C THR A 18 8.69 -12.09 -3.74
N GLY A 19 7.44 -11.65 -3.93
CA GLY A 19 6.33 -12.43 -4.48
C GLY A 19 5.63 -13.31 -3.44
N ILE A 20 6.02 -13.21 -2.16
CA ILE A 20 5.48 -14.07 -1.10
C ILE A 20 3.97 -13.94 -0.94
N THR A 21 3.40 -12.75 -1.14
CA THR A 21 1.97 -12.49 -1.02
C THR A 21 1.18 -13.32 -2.02
N GLU A 22 1.59 -13.30 -3.29
CA GLU A 22 0.93 -14.01 -4.39
C GLU A 22 1.07 -15.53 -4.23
N MET A 23 2.27 -16.01 -3.90
CA MET A 23 2.52 -17.42 -3.67
C MET A 23 1.66 -17.98 -2.53
N ARG A 24 1.57 -17.27 -1.41
CA ARG A 24 0.73 -17.68 -0.27
C ARG A 24 -0.75 -17.60 -0.59
N ALA A 25 -1.20 -16.56 -1.30
CA ALA A 25 -2.59 -16.43 -1.72
C ALA A 25 -3.03 -17.61 -2.59
N SER A 26 -2.24 -17.97 -3.61
CA SER A 26 -2.58 -19.11 -4.49
C SER A 26 -2.63 -20.44 -3.74
N LEU A 27 -1.79 -20.62 -2.70
CA LEU A 27 -1.82 -21.83 -1.89
C LEU A 27 -3.03 -21.89 -0.97
N GLN A 28 -3.42 -20.76 -0.41
CA GLN A 28 -4.63 -20.66 0.39
C GLN A 28 -5.87 -21.00 -0.46
N GLU A 29 -6.00 -20.42 -1.66
CA GLU A 29 -7.08 -20.74 -2.60
C GLU A 29 -7.10 -22.23 -3.00
N ARG A 30 -5.91 -22.81 -3.25
CA ARG A 30 -5.76 -24.24 -3.51
C ARG A 30 -6.11 -25.11 -2.30
N ASP A 31 -5.90 -24.65 -1.08
CA ASP A 31 -6.24 -25.40 0.13
C ASP A 31 -7.72 -25.23 0.51
N GLU A 32 -8.35 -24.11 0.17
CA GLU A 32 -9.78 -23.87 0.33
C GLU A 32 -10.61 -24.73 -0.64
N SER A 33 -10.15 -24.91 -1.87
CA SER A 33 -10.80 -25.78 -2.88
C SER A 33 -10.66 -27.30 -2.59
N LYS A 34 -9.79 -27.71 -1.67
CA LYS A 34 -9.60 -29.14 -1.34
C LYS A 34 -10.70 -29.68 -0.44
N THR A 35 -11.19 -30.87 -0.80
CA THR A 35 -12.12 -31.64 0.04
C THR A 35 -11.45 -32.15 1.33
N LEU A 36 -12.28 -32.43 2.35
CA LEU A 36 -11.81 -32.94 3.65
C LEU A 36 -11.03 -34.27 3.50
N LYS A 37 -11.45 -35.15 2.59
CA LYS A 37 -10.75 -36.40 2.25
C LYS A 37 -9.35 -36.15 1.68
N ALA A 38 -9.20 -35.14 0.82
CA ALA A 38 -7.91 -34.76 0.26
C ALA A 38 -6.98 -34.19 1.35
N LYS A 39 -7.50 -33.30 2.22
CA LYS A 39 -6.75 -32.76 3.37
C LYS A 39 -6.25 -33.86 4.32
N MET A 40 -7.08 -34.85 4.64
CA MET A 40 -6.69 -35.98 5.51
C MET A 40 -5.59 -36.86 4.89
N ARG A 41 -5.64 -37.09 3.56
CA ARG A 41 -4.59 -37.84 2.84
C ARG A 41 -3.26 -37.08 2.83
N GLU A 42 -3.31 -35.78 2.57
CA GLU A 42 -2.12 -34.92 2.51
C GLU A 42 -1.44 -34.77 3.88
N ARG A 43 -2.21 -34.86 4.98
CA ARG A 43 -1.66 -34.95 6.35
C ARG A 43 -0.84 -36.22 6.57
N ALA A 44 -1.26 -37.36 6.02
CA ALA A 44 -0.53 -38.62 6.14
C ALA A 44 0.66 -38.72 5.17
N ARG A 45 0.56 -38.06 4.01
CA ARG A 45 1.60 -38.03 2.96
C ARG A 45 1.76 -36.61 2.42
N PRO A 46 2.55 -35.76 3.10
CA PRO A 46 2.70 -34.36 2.72
C PRO A 46 3.50 -34.22 1.41
N LYS A 47 3.06 -33.29 0.55
CA LYS A 47 3.85 -32.80 -0.57
C LYS A 47 4.69 -31.62 -0.09
N LEU A 48 6.00 -31.83 0.02
CA LEU A 48 6.97 -30.79 0.39
C LEU A 48 7.20 -29.82 -0.78
N GLY A 49 7.80 -28.65 -0.51
CA GLY A 49 8.17 -27.69 -1.56
C GLY A 49 6.99 -26.95 -2.20
N LYS A 50 5.89 -26.73 -1.45
CA LYS A 50 4.72 -25.98 -1.97
C LYS A 50 5.04 -24.52 -2.30
N ILE A 51 6.01 -23.95 -1.58
CA ILE A 51 6.57 -22.61 -1.80
C ILE A 51 8.05 -22.83 -1.99
N ASP A 52 8.57 -22.37 -3.12
CA ASP A 52 10.00 -22.33 -3.37
C ASP A 52 10.39 -20.89 -3.68
N ILE A 53 11.22 -20.31 -2.81
CA ILE A 53 11.70 -18.94 -2.92
C ILE A 53 13.19 -18.97 -2.74
N ASP A 54 13.90 -18.42 -3.72
CA ASP A 54 15.34 -18.27 -3.66
C ASP A 54 15.75 -17.48 -2.41
N TYR A 55 16.62 -18.09 -1.60
CA TYR A 55 17.20 -17.48 -0.42
C TYR A 55 17.94 -16.17 -0.74
N GLN A 56 18.57 -16.07 -1.91
CA GLN A 56 19.24 -14.83 -2.32
C GLN A 56 18.24 -13.69 -2.50
N LYS A 57 17.05 -13.98 -3.03
CA LYS A 57 15.98 -12.99 -3.17
C LYS A 57 15.49 -12.49 -1.82
N LEU A 58 15.37 -13.38 -0.84
CA LEU A 58 15.02 -13.00 0.54
C LEU A 58 16.14 -12.16 1.17
N HIS A 59 17.39 -12.57 1.02
CA HIS A 59 18.54 -11.82 1.51
C HIS A 59 18.54 -10.40 0.93
N ASP A 60 18.45 -10.24 -0.39
CA ASP A 60 18.46 -8.94 -1.03
C ASP A 60 17.28 -8.06 -0.59
N ALA A 61 16.09 -8.64 -0.39
CA ALA A 61 14.94 -7.91 0.11
C ALA A 61 15.20 -7.26 1.48
N PHE A 62 15.84 -7.98 2.41
CA PHE A 62 16.09 -7.50 3.77
C PHE A 62 17.38 -6.70 3.93
N PHE A 63 18.40 -6.93 3.10
CA PHE A 63 19.71 -6.31 3.27
C PHE A 63 20.05 -5.27 2.20
N LYS A 64 19.50 -5.38 0.99
CA LYS A 64 19.79 -4.46 -0.12
C LYS A 64 18.66 -3.46 -0.37
N TRP A 65 17.42 -3.92 -0.28
CA TRP A 65 16.23 -3.13 -0.64
C TRP A 65 15.40 -2.64 0.55
N GLN A 66 15.89 -2.87 1.77
CA GLN A 66 15.19 -2.45 2.98
C GLN A 66 15.02 -0.92 3.01
N THR A 67 13.79 -0.48 3.25
CA THR A 67 13.45 0.93 3.38
C THR A 67 13.13 1.26 4.84
N LYS A 68 13.64 2.39 5.33
CA LYS A 68 13.30 2.89 6.66
C LYS A 68 11.80 3.23 6.73
N PRO A 69 11.04 2.71 7.71
CA PRO A 69 9.62 3.04 7.85
C PRO A 69 9.43 4.50 8.25
N ARG A 70 8.21 5.02 8.03
CA ARG A 70 7.81 6.34 8.50
C ARG A 70 7.71 6.32 10.03
N MET A 71 8.61 7.04 10.68
CA MET A 71 8.65 7.18 12.14
C MET A 71 7.89 8.44 12.59
N THR A 72 7.41 8.43 13.82
CA THR A 72 6.86 9.61 14.49
C THR A 72 7.91 10.27 15.39
N ILE A 73 7.74 11.57 15.65
CA ILE A 73 8.61 12.30 16.56
C ILE A 73 8.25 12.00 18.02
N HIS A 74 9.16 12.30 18.94
CA HIS A 74 8.86 12.23 20.37
C HIS A 74 7.69 13.17 20.74
N GLY A 75 6.81 12.72 21.63
CA GLY A 75 5.59 13.45 22.02
C GLY A 75 4.38 13.24 21.10
N ASP A 76 4.52 12.48 20.01
CA ASP A 76 3.40 12.15 19.12
C ASP A 76 2.62 10.92 19.62
N LEU A 77 1.67 11.12 20.54
CA LEU A 77 0.89 10.04 21.19
C LEU A 77 -0.21 9.48 20.30
N TYR A 78 -0.48 8.17 20.39
CA TYR A 78 -1.61 7.55 19.70
C TYR A 78 -2.92 7.83 20.45
N TYR A 79 -3.98 8.14 19.71
CA TYR A 79 -5.33 8.31 20.21
C TYR A 79 -6.33 7.79 19.16
N GLU A 80 -7.58 7.54 19.55
CA GLU A 80 -8.59 7.03 18.61
C GLU A 80 -8.92 8.08 17.53
N GLY A 81 -8.69 7.75 16.25
CA GLY A 81 -8.98 8.66 15.13
C GLY A 81 -7.72 9.25 14.49
N LYS A 82 -6.56 9.11 15.15
CA LYS A 82 -5.26 9.56 14.64
C LYS A 82 -4.93 9.05 13.24
N GLU A 83 -5.37 7.84 12.89
CA GLU A 83 -5.13 7.26 11.56
C GLU A 83 -5.95 7.90 10.42
N PHE A 84 -6.99 8.67 10.74
CA PHE A 84 -7.81 9.40 9.76
C PHE A 84 -7.38 10.86 9.57
N GLU A 85 -6.47 11.34 10.41
CA GLU A 85 -6.02 12.72 10.37
C GLU A 85 -5.10 12.94 9.15
N THR A 86 -5.54 13.76 8.19
CA THR A 86 -4.77 14.07 6.99
C THR A 86 -3.77 15.19 7.29
N ARG A 87 -2.48 14.92 7.16
CA ARG A 87 -1.44 15.93 7.36
C ARG A 87 -1.42 16.91 6.18
N LEU A 88 -1.80 18.18 6.42
CA LEU A 88 -1.82 19.24 5.39
C LEU A 88 -0.42 19.73 4.92
N LYS A 89 0.68 19.14 5.41
CA LYS A 89 2.04 19.69 5.24
C LYS A 89 2.51 19.81 3.79
N GLU A 90 1.92 19.06 2.88
CA GLU A 90 2.37 18.99 1.48
C GLU A 90 1.60 19.93 0.54
N LYS A 91 0.56 20.62 1.02
CA LYS A 91 -0.22 21.57 0.20
C LYS A 91 0.24 22.99 0.47
N LYS A 92 0.78 23.66 -0.55
CA LYS A 92 1.22 25.06 -0.47
C LYS A 92 0.32 25.96 -1.34
N PRO A 93 -0.01 27.17 -0.89
CA PRO A 93 -0.70 28.15 -1.74
C PRO A 93 0.08 28.41 -3.03
N GLY A 94 -0.62 28.47 -4.17
CA GLY A 94 -0.03 28.67 -5.49
C GLY A 94 0.30 27.38 -6.25
N GLU A 95 0.36 26.24 -5.56
CA GLU A 95 0.51 24.92 -6.19
C GLU A 95 -0.81 24.15 -6.13
N LEU A 96 -1.25 23.64 -7.28
CA LEU A 96 -2.46 22.82 -7.40
C LEU A 96 -2.04 21.42 -7.84
N SER A 97 -2.44 20.39 -7.08
CA SER A 97 -2.22 18.99 -7.46
C SER A 97 -2.97 18.64 -8.74
N ASP A 98 -2.50 17.62 -9.46
CA ASP A 98 -3.14 17.16 -10.70
C ASP A 98 -4.58 16.69 -10.47
N GLU A 99 -4.85 16.06 -9.33
CA GLU A 99 -6.20 15.67 -8.91
C GLU A 99 -7.13 16.89 -8.78
N LEU A 100 -6.66 17.96 -8.14
CA LEU A 100 -7.45 19.19 -7.96
C LEU A 100 -7.64 19.93 -9.29
N ARG A 101 -6.60 19.98 -10.14
CA ARG A 101 -6.71 20.57 -11.48
C ARG A 101 -7.74 19.84 -12.33
N THR A 102 -7.74 18.50 -12.28
CA THR A 102 -8.72 17.68 -13.01
C THR A 102 -10.14 17.96 -12.52
N ALA A 103 -10.34 18.03 -11.19
CA ALA A 103 -11.65 18.37 -10.61
C ALA A 103 -12.13 19.78 -11.00
N LEU A 104 -11.21 20.73 -11.16
CA LEU A 104 -11.48 22.10 -11.59
C LEU A 104 -11.56 22.28 -13.11
N GLY A 105 -11.39 21.21 -13.90
CA GLY A 105 -11.35 21.29 -15.37
C GLY A 105 -10.14 22.05 -15.92
N MET A 106 -9.07 22.16 -15.14
CA MET A 106 -7.82 22.82 -15.53
C MET A 106 -6.86 21.83 -16.20
N PRO A 107 -6.04 22.28 -17.17
CA PRO A 107 -5.07 21.41 -17.82
C PRO A 107 -3.98 20.93 -16.83
N ILE A 108 -3.64 19.64 -16.97
CA ILE A 108 -2.54 18.95 -16.28
C ILE A 108 -1.29 18.90 -17.17
N GLY A 109 -0.10 18.75 -16.56
CA GLY A 109 1.17 18.58 -17.28
C GLY A 109 2.06 19.83 -17.38
N PRO A 110 3.09 19.84 -18.25
CA PRO A 110 4.17 20.84 -18.23
C PRO A 110 3.71 22.29 -18.45
N ASN A 111 2.57 22.47 -19.11
CA ASN A 111 1.99 23.77 -19.40
C ASN A 111 0.86 24.16 -18.43
N CYS A 112 0.69 23.44 -17.31
CA CYS A 112 -0.41 23.65 -16.36
C CYS A 112 -0.38 25.05 -15.71
N HIS A 113 0.77 25.71 -15.69
CA HIS A 113 0.93 27.08 -15.18
C HIS A 113 0.51 28.17 -16.16
N LYS A 114 0.32 27.84 -17.46
CA LYS A 114 -0.12 28.83 -18.47
C LYS A 114 -1.58 29.22 -18.30
N VAL A 115 -2.39 28.33 -17.73
CA VAL A 115 -3.79 28.60 -17.43
C VAL A 115 -3.87 29.02 -15.96
N PRO A 116 -4.12 30.31 -15.67
CA PRO A 116 -4.27 30.74 -14.30
C PRO A 116 -5.54 30.12 -13.70
N PRO A 117 -5.59 29.98 -12.37
CA PRO A 117 -6.80 29.49 -11.73
C PRO A 117 -7.97 30.47 -11.94
N PRO A 118 -9.22 29.97 -11.95
CA PRO A 118 -10.40 30.76 -12.31
C PRO A 118 -10.66 31.95 -11.38
N TRP A 119 -10.17 31.90 -10.14
CA TRP A 119 -10.28 32.99 -9.18
C TRP A 119 -9.30 34.15 -9.43
N LEU A 120 -8.38 34.05 -10.40
CA LEU A 120 -7.47 35.15 -10.73
C LEU A 120 -8.24 36.43 -11.09
N ILE A 121 -9.35 36.32 -11.83
CA ILE A 121 -10.19 37.47 -12.23
C ILE A 121 -10.73 38.22 -11.01
N ALA A 122 -11.04 37.51 -9.93
CA ALA A 122 -11.54 38.11 -8.70
C ALA A 122 -10.42 38.69 -7.80
N MET A 123 -9.15 38.37 -8.10
CA MET A 123 -7.98 38.87 -7.37
C MET A 123 -7.36 40.12 -8.02
N GLN A 124 -7.75 40.46 -9.26
CA GLN A 124 -7.31 41.65 -9.99
C GLN A 124 -8.20 42.85 -9.69
#